data_AF-A0A535XW49-F1
#
_entry.id   AF-A0A535XW49-F1
#
_cell.length_a   1.000
_cell.length_b   1.000
_cell.length_c   1.000
_cell.angle_alpha   90.00
_cell.angle_beta   90.00
_cell.angle_gamma   90.00
#
_symmetry.space_group_name_H-M   'P 1'
#
loop_
_entity.id
_entity.type
_entity.pdbx_description
1 polymer ?
#
loop_
_entity_poly.entity_id
_entity_poly.type
_entity_poly.pdbx_seq_one_letter_code
_entity_poly.pdbx_strand_id
1 'polypeptide(L)' 'MSAARCVICGTPLGDGALRVRYEDRIYMFDALKCKRIFQENPDRYLDATGGVLEEPR' A
#
# COMPACT_ATOMS: atom_id res chain seq x y z
N MET A 1 1.53 0.44 18.00
CA MET A 1 1.53 1.29 16.78
C MET A 1 1.82 0.39 15.60
N SER A 2 0.83 0.08 14.77
CA SER A 2 1.05 -0.73 13.58
C SER A 2 1.89 0.07 12.59
N ALA A 3 3.15 -0.32 12.42
CA ALA A 3 4.01 0.28 11.41
C ALA A 3 3.39 0.06 10.02
N ALA A 4 3.33 1.11 9.21
CA ALA A 4 2.90 0.99 7.82
C ALA A 4 3.80 -0.02 7.10
N ARG A 5 3.22 -0.84 6.22
CA ARG A 5 3.96 -1.87 5.47
C ARG A 5 3.77 -1.66 3.98
N CYS A 6 4.79 -2.02 3.21
CA CYS A 6 4.70 -1.99 1.76
C CYS A 6 3.61 -2.94 1.28
N VAL A 7 2.72 -2.46 0.42
CA VAL A 7 1.59 -3.24 -0.10
C VAL A 7 2.02 -4.36 -1.06
N ILE A 8 3.25 -4.30 -1.57
CA ILE A 8 3.80 -5.29 -2.52
C ILE A 8 4.60 -6.38 -1.81
N CYS A 9 5.45 -6.00 -0.84
CA CYS A 9 6.42 -6.92 -0.23
C CYS A 9 6.25 -7.08 1.29
N GLY A 10 5.36 -6.31 1.93
CA GLY A 10 5.12 -6.38 3.38
C GLY A 10 6.22 -5.75 4.25
N THR A 11 7.30 -5.24 3.67
CA THR A 11 8.41 -4.63 4.41
C THR A 11 7.94 -3.44 5.25
N PRO A 12 8.40 -3.32 6.52
CA PRO A 12 8.12 -2.15 7.35
C PRO A 12 8.60 -0.86 6.69
N LEU A 13 7.74 0.14 6.70
CA LEU A 13 7.99 1.45 6.11
C LEU A 13 8.48 2.43 7.18
N GLY A 14 9.52 3.17 6.84
CA GLY A 14 9.99 4.33 7.62
C GLY A 14 9.56 5.66 7.00
N ASP A 15 10.14 6.75 7.50
CA ASP A 15 9.79 8.12 7.09
C ASP A 15 10.02 8.42 5.59
N GLY A 16 10.90 7.65 4.94
CA GLY A 16 11.23 7.76 3.51
C GLY A 16 10.34 6.96 2.57
N ALA A 17 9.21 6.40 3.04
CA ALA A 17 8.35 5.58 2.21
C ALA A 17 7.73 6.36 1.05
N LEU A 18 7.66 5.71 -0.11
CA LEU A 18 7.04 6.28 -1.31
C LEU A 18 5.53 6.17 -1.19
N ARG A 19 4.83 7.29 -1.38
CA ARG A 19 3.37 7.35 -1.36
C ARG A 19 2.83 7.57 -2.75
N VAL A 20 1.84 6.79 -3.16
CA VAL A 20 1.12 6.98 -4.42
C VAL A 20 -0.36 7.03 -4.12
N ARG A 21 -1.03 8.04 -4.66
CA ARG A 21 -2.49 8.14 -4.60
C ARG A 21 -3.09 7.46 -5.82
N TYR A 22 -3.98 6.49 -5.59
CA TYR A 22 -4.70 5.75 -6.63
C TYR A 22 -6.13 5.50 -6.15
N GLU A 23 -7.13 5.84 -6.97
CA GLU A 23 -8.56 5.70 -6.64
C GLU A 23 -8.94 6.19 -5.24
N ASP A 24 -8.48 7.41 -4.91
CA ASP A 24 -8.71 8.08 -3.62
C ASP A 24 -8.08 7.40 -2.39
N ARG A 25 -7.29 6.35 -2.59
CA ARG A 25 -6.50 5.68 -1.54
C ARG A 25 -5.02 6.03 -1.66
N ILE A 26 -4.33 6.06 -0.52
CA ILE A 26 -2.88 6.26 -0.46
C ILE A 26 -2.22 4.90 -0.24
N TYR A 27 -1.45 4.46 -1.23
CA TYR A 27 -0.63 3.27 -1.15
C TYR A 27 0.81 3.65 -0.81
N MET A 28 1.43 2.87 0.07
CA MET A 28 2.80 3.12 0.52
C MET A 28 3.74 1.99 0.10
N PHE A 29 4.97 2.34 -0.30
CA PHE A 29 5.96 1.43 -0.83
C PHE A 29 7.34 1.68 -0.21
N ASP A 30 8.12 0.62 -0.02
CA ASP A 30 9.49 0.70 0.50
C ASP A 30 10.47 1.20 -0.58
N ALA A 31 10.22 0.82 -1.84
CA ALA A 31 11.15 1.03 -2.93
C ALA A 31 10.45 1.34 -4.27
N LEU A 32 11.18 2.01 -5.16
CA LEU A 32 10.71 2.32 -6.52
C LEU A 32 10.33 1.07 -7.33
N LYS A 33 11.00 -0.07 -7.07
CA LYS A 33 10.65 -1.35 -7.71
C LYS A 33 9.21 -1.76 -7.38
N CYS A 34 8.79 -1.61 -6.11
CA CYS A 34 7.45 -1.96 -5.66
C CYS A 34 6.42 -1.00 -6.25
N LYS A 35 6.76 0.29 -6.31
CA LYS A 35 5.94 1.27 -7.05
C LYS A 35 5.74 0.86 -8.52
N ARG A 36 6.79 0.46 -9.23
CA ARG A 36 6.70 0.04 -10.65
C ARG A 36 5.81 -1.19 -10.81
N ILE A 37 6.01 -2.21 -9.99
CA ILE A 37 5.19 -3.43 -9.97
C ILE A 37 3.70 -3.08 -9.77
N PHE A 38 3.41 -2.17 -8.83
CA PHE A 38 2.05 -1.68 -8.62
C PHE A 38 1.49 -0.94 -9.83
N GLN A 39 2.30 -0.11 -10.52
CA GLN A 39 1.87 0.61 -11.71
C GLN A 39 1.67 -0.30 -12.94
N GLU A 40 2.41 -1.41 -13.01
CA GLU A 40 2.29 -2.38 -14.10
C GLU A 40 1.00 -3.20 -14.02
N ASN A 41 0.54 -3.53 -12.82
CA ASN A 41 -0.73 -4.25 -12.60
C ASN A 41 -1.37 -3.85 -11.26
N PRO A 42 -1.95 -2.64 -11.15
CA PRO A 42 -2.56 -2.19 -9.91
C PRO A 42 -3.71 -3.10 -9.48
N ASP A 43 -4.56 -3.52 -10.43
CA ASP A 43 -5.73 -4.39 -10.21
C ASP A 43 -5.40 -5.71 -9.48
N ARG A 44 -4.18 -6.24 -9.66
CA ARG A 44 -3.71 -7.47 -9.00
C ARG A 44 -3.45 -7.28 -7.50
N TYR A 45 -3.18 -6.05 -7.08
CA TYR A 45 -2.93 -5.65 -5.69
C TYR A 45 -4.12 -4.90 -5.09
N LEU A 46 -5.20 -4.74 -5.86
CA LEU A 46 -6.47 -4.12 -5.48
C LEU A 46 -7.56 -5.19 -5.26
N ASP A 47 -7.16 -6.43 -5.01
CA ASP A 47 -8.05 -7.54 -4.71
C ASP A 47 -9.00 -7.24 -3.54
N ALA A 48 -10.26 -7.71 -3.68
CA ALA A 48 -11.52 -7.25 -3.10
C ALA A 48 -11.63 -7.09 -1.57
N THR A 49 -10.54 -7.28 -0.83
CA THR A 49 -10.41 -7.08 0.60
C THR A 49 -9.85 -5.69 0.90
N GLY A 50 -10.61 -4.65 0.57
CA GLY A 50 -10.53 -3.36 1.25
C GLY A 50 -10.89 -3.50 2.73
N GLY A 51 -10.09 -4.25 3.49
CA GLY A 51 -10.38 -4.67 4.85
C GLY A 51 -9.23 -4.34 5.77
N VAL A 52 -9.25 -3.14 6.33
CA VAL A 52 -9.47 -3.06 7.78
C VAL A 52 -10.73 -2.20 7.91
N LEU A 53 -11.88 -2.86 8.10
CA LEU A 53 -13.06 -2.16 8.60
C LEU A 53 -12.63 -1.53 9.93
N GLU A 54 -12.63 -0.20 10.01
CA GLU A 54 -12.61 0.47 11.30
C GLU A 54 -13.88 0.04 12.04
N GLU A 55 -13.73 -0.73 13.13
CA GLU A 55 -14.84 -1.03 14.02
C GLU A 55 -15.51 0.29 14.45
N PRO A 56 -16.80 0.52 14.14
CA PRO A 56 -17.49 1.66 14.68
C PRO A 56 -17.99 1.32 16.09
N ARG A 57 -17.33 1.97 17.06
CA ARG A 57 -17.75 2.29 18.44
C ARG A 57 -17.59 1.23 19.53
#